data_AF-A0A7W4UM56-F1
#
_entry.id   AF-A0A7W4UM56-F1
#
_cell.length_a   1.000
_cell.length_b   1.000
_cell.length_c   1.000
_cell.angle_alpha   90.00
_cell.angle_beta   90.00
_cell.angle_gamma   90.00
#
_symmetry.space_group_name_H-M   'P 1'
#
loop_
_entity.id
_entity.type
_entity.pdbx_description
1 polymer ?
#
loop_
_entity_poly.entity_id
_entity_poly.type
_entity_poly.pdbx_seq_one_letter_code
_entity_poly.pdbx_strand_id
1 'polypeptide(L)'
;MSDRVVVIAPSQLVGRLRAKAVGIEPVAIVTPRSPHAARGIMADSILVLGSIAEEHTTYLMQEVRPCLATSTANAAVAIHPRR
;
A
#
# COMPACT_ATOMS: atom_id res chain seq x y z
N MET A 1 2.08 9.63 -14.33
CA MET A 1 2.59 9.35 -12.97
C MET A 1 2.51 7.85 -12.78
N SER A 2 3.58 7.21 -12.30
CA SER A 2 3.57 5.77 -12.00
C SER A 2 3.00 5.59 -10.60
N ASP A 3 1.86 4.92 -10.47
CA ASP A 3 1.19 4.68 -9.18
C ASP A 3 2.07 3.78 -8.30
N ARG A 4 2.34 4.21 -7.06
CA ARG A 4 3.12 3.42 -6.09
C ARG A 4 2.19 2.47 -5.36
N VAL A 5 2.20 1.20 -5.73
CA VAL A 5 1.27 0.21 -5.17
C VAL A 5 1.98 -0.73 -4.19
N VAL A 6 1.44 -0.90 -2.99
CA VAL A 6 1.82 -2.00 -2.10
C VAL A 6 0.87 -3.17 -2.31
N VAL A 7 1.41 -4.37 -2.46
CA VAL A 7 0.62 -5.59 -2.64
C VAL A 7 0.64 -6.43 -1.37
N ILE A 8 -0.53 -6.83 -0.87
CA ILE A 8 -0.66 -7.86 0.16
C ILE A 8 -0.97 -9.20 -0.52
N ALA A 9 -0.16 -10.22 -0.26
CA ALA A 9 -0.28 -11.52 -0.91
C ALA A 9 0.13 -12.68 0.02
N PRO A 10 -0.36 -13.92 -0.21
CA PRO A 10 -0.04 -15.05 0.66
C PRO A 10 1.44 -15.44 0.59
N SER A 11 2.12 -15.10 -0.50
CA SER A 11 3.57 -15.26 -0.65
C SER A 11 4.14 -14.25 -1.65
N GLN A 12 5.46 -14.05 -1.59
CA GLN A 12 6.20 -13.20 -2.52
C GLN A 12 6.05 -13.64 -3.99
N LEU A 13 6.00 -14.95 -4.24
CA LEU A 13 5.81 -15.49 -5.58
C LEU A 13 4.41 -15.17 -6.12
N VAL A 14 3.37 -15.43 -5.32
CA VAL A 14 1.99 -15.15 -5.71
C VAL A 14 1.78 -13.66 -5.94
N GLY A 15 2.30 -12.81 -5.05
CA GLY A 15 2.22 -11.36 -5.18
C GLY A 15 2.83 -10.88 -6.50
N ARG A 16 4.05 -11.32 -6.83
CA ARG A 16 4.72 -10.96 -8.09
C ARG A 16 3.96 -11.44 -9.33
N LEU A 17 3.53 -12.70 -9.35
CA LEU A 17 2.81 -13.26 -10.49
C LEU A 17 1.49 -12.54 -10.74
N ARG A 18 0.73 -12.27 -9.67
CA ARG A 18 -0.56 -11.57 -9.79
C ARG A 18 -0.39 -10.10 -10.13
N ALA A 19 0.58 -9.40 -9.53
CA ALA A 19 0.88 -8.01 -9.86
C ALA A 19 1.26 -7.87 -11.34
N LYS A 20 2.13 -8.76 -11.85
CA LYS A 20 2.46 -8.82 -13.29
C LYS A 20 1.23 -9.08 -14.17
N ALA A 21 0.36 -10.00 -13.76
CA ALA A 21 -0.86 -10.32 -14.53
C ALA A 21 -1.85 -9.15 -14.63
N VAL A 22 -1.84 -8.23 -13.66
CA VAL A 22 -2.67 -7.01 -13.67
C VAL A 22 -1.90 -5.76 -14.13
N GLY A 23 -0.64 -5.92 -14.59
CA GLY A 23 0.17 -4.82 -15.11
C GLY A 23 0.67 -3.83 -14.04
N ILE A 24 0.79 -4.26 -12.79
CA ILE A 24 1.27 -3.44 -11.68
C ILE A 24 2.71 -3.83 -11.32
N GLU A 25 3.56 -2.82 -11.12
CA GLU A 25 4.89 -2.97 -10.55
C GLU A 25 4.87 -2.50 -9.08
N PRO A 26 4.78 -3.43 -8.11
CA PRO A 26 4.60 -3.07 -6.72
C PRO A 26 5.89 -2.52 -6.11
N VAL A 27 5.77 -1.47 -5.31
CA VAL A 27 6.91 -0.91 -4.54
C VAL A 27 7.27 -1.78 -3.34
N ALA A 28 6.33 -2.57 -2.84
CA ALA A 28 6.56 -3.61 -1.84
C ALA A 28 5.50 -4.71 -1.96
N ILE A 29 5.89 -5.92 -1.56
CA ILE A 29 4.98 -7.07 -1.42
C ILE A 29 5.03 -7.53 0.03
N VAL A 30 3.90 -7.41 0.71
CA VAL A 30 3.71 -7.78 2.12
C VAL A 30 3.04 -9.14 2.20
N THR A 31 3.54 -9.99 3.08
CA THR A 31 3.07 -11.37 3.24
C THR A 31 3.06 -11.74 4.72
N PRO A 32 2.34 -12.81 5.15
CA PRO A 32 2.39 -13.26 6.54
C PRO A 32 3.81 -13.57 7.03
N ARG A 33 4.69 -14.04 6.14
CA ARG A 33 6.11 -14.33 6.46
C ARG A 33 7.02 -13.10 6.42
N SER A 34 6.51 -11.96 5.95
CA SER A 34 7.24 -10.70 5.86
C SER A 34 6.27 -9.53 6.02
N PRO A 35 5.73 -9.33 7.24
CA PRO A 35 4.69 -8.34 7.50
C PRO A 35 5.21 -6.90 7.42
N HIS A 36 6.50 -6.69 7.70
CA HIS A 36 7.10 -5.35 7.75
C HIS A 36 7.71 -4.89 6.41
N ALA A 37 7.48 -5.60 5.30
CA ALA A 37 8.10 -5.28 4.01
C ALA A 37 7.71 -3.91 3.45
N ALA A 38 6.62 -3.29 3.94
CA ALA A 38 6.21 -1.94 3.56
C ALA A 38 6.67 -0.83 4.52
N ARG A 39 7.43 -1.16 5.58
CA ARG A 39 7.88 -0.16 6.57
C ARG A 39 8.80 0.87 5.92
N GLY A 40 8.46 2.15 6.04
CA GLY A 40 9.22 3.26 5.45
C GLY A 40 9.02 3.44 3.94
N ILE A 41 8.13 2.67 3.33
CA ILE A 41 7.71 2.86 1.94
C ILE A 41 6.55 3.84 1.89
N MET A 42 6.49 4.68 0.86
CA MET A 42 5.31 5.48 0.53
C MET A 42 4.58 4.84 -0.65
N ALA A 43 3.26 4.70 -0.51
CA ALA A 43 2.38 4.11 -1.50
C ALA A 43 1.16 5.00 -1.71
N ASP A 44 0.66 5.05 -2.93
CA ASP A 44 -0.58 5.74 -3.28
C ASP A 44 -1.80 4.83 -3.05
N SER A 45 -1.59 3.50 -3.14
CA SER A 45 -2.65 2.51 -2.92
C SER A 45 -2.13 1.18 -2.37
N ILE A 46 -3.04 0.41 -1.78
CA ILE A 46 -2.80 -0.97 -1.33
C ILE A 46 -3.73 -1.89 -2.11
N LEU A 47 -3.20 -3.01 -2.59
CA LEU A 47 -3.95 -4.00 -3.34
C LEU A 47 -3.77 -5.39 -2.73
N VAL A 48 -4.88 -6.07 -2.44
CA VAL A 48 -4.85 -7.43 -1.89
C VAL A 48 -4.98 -8.43 -3.04
N LEU A 49 -3.98 -9.29 -3.22
CA LEU A 49 -3.92 -10.25 -4.32
C LEU A 49 -3.83 -11.69 -3.80
N GLY A 50 -4.81 -12.50 -4.24
CA GLY A 50 -4.91 -13.91 -3.91
C GLY A 50 -5.72 -14.19 -2.65
N SER A 51 -5.88 -15.48 -2.35
CA SER A 51 -6.63 -15.94 -1.18
C SER A 51 -5.74 -15.91 0.06
N ILE A 52 -5.97 -14.93 0.93
CA ILE A 52 -5.45 -14.88 2.29
C ILE A 52 -6.64 -15.02 3.25
N ALA A 53 -6.43 -15.74 4.36
CA ALA A 53 -7.41 -15.80 5.45
C ALA A 53 -7.66 -14.39 6.03
N GLU A 54 -8.93 -14.06 6.28
CA GLU A 54 -9.34 -12.70 6.68
C GLU A 54 -8.56 -12.14 7.89
N GLU A 55 -8.27 -12.99 8.88
CA GLU A 55 -7.46 -12.64 10.05
C GLU A 55 -6.06 -12.15 9.67
N HIS A 56 -5.40 -12.85 8.74
CA HIS A 56 -4.09 -12.46 8.23
C HIS A 56 -4.17 -11.17 7.40
N THR A 57 -5.21 -10.99 6.58
CA THR A 57 -5.39 -9.72 5.83
C THR A 57 -5.54 -8.55 6.80
N THR A 58 -6.34 -8.72 7.85
CA THR A 58 -6.59 -7.69 8.86
C THR A 58 -5.30 -7.30 9.58
N TYR A 59 -4.51 -8.30 10.02
CA TYR A 59 -3.21 -8.07 10.63
C TYR A 59 -2.25 -7.35 9.68
N LEU A 60 -2.10 -7.83 8.44
CA LEU A 60 -1.19 -7.22 7.47
C LEU A 60 -1.62 -5.81 7.08
N MET A 61 -2.92 -5.51 7.03
CA MET A 61 -3.38 -4.15 6.79
C MET A 61 -2.95 -3.18 7.88
N GLN A 62 -2.86 -3.60 9.13
CA GLN A 62 -2.37 -2.71 10.21
C GLN A 62 -0.92 -2.29 9.97
N GLU A 63 -0.08 -3.20 9.45
CA GLU A 63 1.31 -2.93 9.11
C GLU A 63 1.47 -2.06 7.87
N VAL A 64 0.57 -2.20 6.89
CA VAL A 64 0.67 -1.50 5.61
C VAL A 64 -0.01 -0.13 5.64
N ARG A 65 -1.09 0.07 6.40
CA ARG A 65 -1.81 1.36 6.43
C ARG A 65 -0.93 2.61 6.62
N PRO A 66 0.12 2.60 7.47
CA PRO A 66 1.02 3.75 7.62
C PRO A 66 1.79 4.14 6.35
N CYS A 67 1.89 3.25 5.35
CA CYS A 67 2.59 3.51 4.09
C CYS A 67 1.76 4.35 3.11
N LEU A 68 0.44 4.46 3.32
CA LEU A 68 -0.43 5.23 2.44
C LEU A 68 -0.07 6.71 2.56
N ALA A 69 0.35 7.29 1.44
CA ALA A 69 0.55 8.73 1.32
C ALA A 69 -0.80 9.42 1.57
N THR A 70 -0.97 9.98 2.77
CA THR A 70 -2.00 10.98 2.98
C THR A 70 -1.53 12.22 2.22
N SER A 71 -2.21 12.57 1.13
CA SER A 71 -2.01 13.87 0.48
C SER A 71 -2.30 14.98 1.48
N THR A 72 -1.28 15.43 2.21
CA THR A 72 -1.27 16.70 2.95
C THR A 72 -0.91 17.88 2.03
N ALA A 73 -1.10 17.71 0.72
CA ALA A 73 -0.80 18.71 -0.30
C ALA A 73 -2.05 19.17 -1.07
N ASN A 74 -3.11 19.59 -0.35
CA ASN A 74 -4.01 20.67 -0.79
C ASN A 74 -5.02 21.13 0.28
N ALA A 75 -4.61 21.28 1.54
CA ALA A 75 -5.28 22.25 2.40
C ALA A 75 -4.79 23.63 1.95
N ALA A 76 -5.43 24.15 0.90
CA ALA A 76 -5.20 25.49 0.41
C ALA A 76 -5.24 26.46 1.59
N VAL A 77 -4.15 27.20 1.72
CA VAL A 77 -4.09 28.48 2.40
C VAL A 77 -5.18 29.38 1.80
N ALA A 78 -6.33 29.40 2.45
CA ALA A 78 -7.29 30.48 2.45
C ALA A 78 -7.66 30.61 3.93
N ILE A 79 -7.34 31.68 4.66
CA ILE A 79 -7.59 33.07 4.36
C ILE A 79 -6.58 33.92 5.17
N HIS A 80 -5.87 34.82 4.50
CA HIS A 80 -5.56 36.15 5.03
C HIS A 80 -6.08 37.13 3.96
N PRO A 81 -6.47 38.39 4.28
CA PRO A 81 -6.39 39.12 5.55
C PRO A 81 -7.72 39.80 5.94
N ARG A 82 -7.93 40.16 7.21
CA ARG A 82 -8.81 41.30 7.54
C ARG A 82 -8.28 42.10 8.73
N ARG A 83 -7.78 43.28 8.36
CA ARG A 83 -7.68 44.58 9.05
C ARG A 83 -6.92 44.66 10.37
#